data_AF-A0A350DGC4-F1
#
_entry.id   AF-A0A350DGC4-F1
#
_cell.length_a   1.000
_cell.length_b   1.000
_cell.length_c   1.000
_cell.angle_alpha   90.00
_cell.angle_beta   90.00
_cell.angle_gamma   90.00
#
_symmetry.space_group_name_H-M   'P 1'
#
loop_
_entity.id
_entity.type
_entity.pdbx_description
1 polymer ?
#
loop_
_entity_poly.entity_id
_entity_poly.type
_entity_poly.pdbx_seq_one_letter_code
_entity_poly.pdbx_strand_id
1 'polypeptide(L)'
;WQQAGEGILTTDTRAKGATVTVDIGDQQVTINGITKGSGMIKPNMATMLGFVVTDAAIEQSLLATLLRETVDRSFNCITVDSDTST
;
A
#
# COMPACT_ATOMS: atom_id res chain seq x y z
N TRP A 1 -10.06 6.65 -6.00
CA TRP A 1 -9.59 5.44 -5.28
C TRP A 1 -10.64 4.84 -4.34
N GLN A 2 -11.63 5.61 -3.85
CA GLN A 2 -12.60 5.12 -2.85
C GLN A 2 -13.34 3.84 -3.25
N GLN A 3 -14.00 3.79 -4.43
CA GLN A 3 -14.71 2.59 -4.89
C GLN A 3 -13.80 1.35 -5.00
N ALA A 4 -12.56 1.52 -5.45
CA ALA A 4 -11.59 0.43 -5.50
C ALA A 4 -11.19 -0.03 -4.10
N GLY A 5 -11.04 0.89 -3.15
CA GLY A 5 -10.79 0.58 -1.75
C GLY A 5 -11.96 -0.16 -1.09
N GLU A 6 -13.20 0.21 -1.39
CA GLU A 6 -14.40 -0.49 -0.95
C GLU A 6 -14.50 -1.91 -1.55
N GLY A 7 -14.10 -2.07 -2.81
CA GLY A 7 -14.16 -3.35 -3.52
C GLY A 7 -13.18 -4.42 -3.02
N ILE A 8 -12.15 -4.05 -2.25
CA ILE A 8 -11.16 -5.00 -1.70
C ILE A 8 -11.39 -5.35 -0.22
N LEU A 9 -12.42 -4.77 0.42
CA LEU A 9 -12.67 -4.96 1.84
C LEU A 9 -13.10 -6.39 2.18
N THR A 10 -12.73 -6.81 3.39
CA THR A 10 -13.19 -8.08 3.98
C THR A 10 -13.77 -7.82 5.37
N THR A 11 -12.99 -8.06 6.43
CA THR A 11 -13.35 -7.73 7.83
C THR A 11 -13.08 -6.27 8.19
N ASP A 12 -12.68 -5.46 7.23
CA ASP A 12 -12.41 -4.04 7.40
C ASP A 12 -13.72 -3.28 7.66
N THR A 13 -13.71 -2.33 8.60
CA THR A 13 -14.91 -1.51 8.91
C THR A 13 -15.04 -0.27 8.04
N ARG A 14 -14.00 0.07 7.26
CA ARG A 14 -13.96 1.22 6.35
C ARG A 14 -12.87 1.07 5.31
N ALA A 15 -13.06 1.69 4.14
CA ALA A 15 -12.04 1.80 3.11
C ALA A 15 -10.85 2.64 3.61
N LYS A 16 -9.63 2.25 3.19
CA LYS A 16 -8.37 2.92 3.53
C LYS A 16 -7.66 3.34 2.27
N GLY A 17 -7.40 4.63 2.14
CA GLY A 17 -6.62 5.17 1.03
C GLY A 17 -6.00 6.52 1.38
N ALA A 18 -4.97 6.87 0.63
CA ALA A 18 -4.27 8.14 0.75
C ALA A 18 -3.85 8.62 -0.65
N THR A 19 -3.86 9.93 -0.84
CA THR A 19 -3.35 10.60 -2.03
C THR A 19 -2.33 11.63 -1.58
N VAL A 20 -1.17 11.66 -2.21
CA VAL A 20 -0.16 12.69 -2.02
C VAL A 20 0.29 13.20 -3.38
N THR A 21 0.55 14.50 -3.44
CA THR A 21 1.14 15.15 -4.60
C THR A 21 2.49 15.70 -4.19
N VAL A 22 3.52 15.43 -4.98
CA VAL A 22 4.91 15.80 -4.71
C VAL A 22 5.55 16.38 -5.97
N ASP A 23 6.41 17.37 -5.80
CA ASP A 23 7.19 17.91 -6.92
C ASP A 23 8.49 17.10 -7.07
N ILE A 24 8.70 16.54 -8.26
CA ILE A 24 9.88 15.75 -8.63
C ILE A 24 10.52 16.42 -9.84
N GLY A 25 11.62 17.14 -9.61
CA GLY A 25 12.18 18.04 -10.61
C GLY A 25 11.17 19.13 -10.96
N ASP A 26 10.90 19.31 -12.26
CA ASP A 26 9.92 20.29 -12.76
C ASP A 26 8.52 19.68 -12.98
N GLN A 27 8.27 18.46 -12.51
CA GLN A 27 6.99 17.77 -12.67
C GLN A 27 6.29 17.59 -11.33
N GLN A 28 5.00 17.90 -11.30
CA GLN A 28 4.13 17.53 -10.20
C GLN A 28 3.62 16.11 -10.41
N VAL A 29 3.87 15.25 -9.44
CA VAL A 29 3.54 13.82 -9.47
C VAL A 29 2.50 13.52 -8.41
N THR A 30 1.49 12.73 -8.78
CA THR A 30 0.47 12.24 -7.86
C THR A 30 0.72 10.76 -7.55
N ILE A 31 0.63 10.41 -6.27
CA ILE A 31 0.72 9.04 -5.77
C ILE A 31 -0.57 8.74 -5.00
N ASN A 32 -1.25 7.67 -5.40
CA ASN A 32 -2.44 7.16 -4.73
C ASN A 32 -2.15 5.79 -4.15
N GLY A 33 -2.54 5.56 -2.90
CA GLY A 33 -2.46 4.27 -2.23
C GLY A 33 -3.82 3.82 -1.72
N ILE A 34 -4.12 2.53 -1.83
CA ILE A 34 -5.23 1.87 -1.13
C ILE A 34 -4.76 0.61 -0.44
N THR A 35 -5.42 0.25 0.66
CA THR A 35 -5.12 -1.00 1.38
C THR A 35 -6.35 -1.61 2.04
N LYS A 36 -6.32 -2.93 2.24
CA LYS A 36 -7.23 -3.67 3.10
C LYS A 36 -6.44 -4.54 4.07
N GLY A 37 -7.09 -4.90 5.17
CA GLY A 37 -6.56 -5.76 6.23
C GLY A 37 -6.86 -5.16 7.59
N SER A 38 -7.61 -5.90 8.41
CA SER A 38 -7.97 -5.52 9.79
C SER A 38 -7.72 -6.62 10.81
N GLY A 39 -7.23 -7.79 10.37
CA GLY A 39 -6.83 -8.92 11.19
C GLY A 39 -6.01 -9.91 10.36
N MET A 40 -5.39 -10.89 11.02
CA MET A 40 -4.40 -11.81 10.43
C MET A 40 -3.25 -11.06 9.72
N ILE A 41 -2.76 -9.98 10.34
CA ILE A 41 -1.63 -9.20 9.82
C ILE A 41 -0.40 -9.46 10.67
N LYS A 42 0.62 -10.04 10.02
CA LYS A 42 1.96 -10.23 10.55
C LYS A 42 2.99 -9.99 9.43
N PRO A 43 4.20 -9.50 9.75
CA PRO A 43 5.27 -9.35 8.76
C PRO A 43 5.51 -10.63 7.97
N ASN A 44 5.62 -10.52 6.65
CA ASN A 44 5.87 -11.63 5.72
C ASN A 44 4.81 -12.75 5.71
N MET A 45 3.69 -12.61 6.42
CA MET A 45 2.53 -13.52 6.40
C MET A 45 1.26 -12.73 6.76
N ALA A 46 0.65 -12.07 5.79
CA ALA A 46 -0.57 -11.30 6.03
C ALA A 46 -1.58 -11.47 4.89
N THR A 47 -2.87 -11.54 5.23
CA THR A 47 -3.99 -11.35 4.29
C THR A 47 -4.20 -9.86 3.96
N MET A 48 -3.10 -9.12 3.81
CA MET A 48 -3.10 -7.69 3.54
C MET A 48 -2.92 -7.46 2.04
N LEU A 49 -3.75 -6.60 1.46
CA LEU A 49 -3.55 -6.12 0.10
C LEU A 49 -3.21 -4.63 0.15
N GLY A 50 -2.18 -4.24 -0.60
CA GLY A 50 -1.77 -2.85 -0.77
C GLY A 50 -1.51 -2.57 -2.24
N PHE A 51 -2.06 -1.48 -2.76
CA PHE A 51 -1.87 -1.04 -4.13
C PHE A 51 -1.43 0.41 -4.13
N VAL A 52 -0.40 0.72 -4.92
CA VAL A 52 0.11 2.07 -5.13
C VAL A 52 0.08 2.37 -6.63
N VAL A 53 -0.43 3.54 -7.00
CA VAL A 53 -0.56 4.01 -8.38
C VAL A 53 0.01 5.41 -8.46
N THR A 54 0.80 5.67 -9.50
CA THR A 54 1.40 6.99 -9.74
C THR A 54 1.42 7.31 -11.23
N ASP A 55 1.38 8.60 -11.54
CA ASP A 55 1.59 9.17 -12.88
C ASP A 55 3.06 9.50 -13.17
N ALA A 56 3.98 9.20 -12.23
CA ALA A 56 5.41 9.40 -12.43
C ALA A 56 5.94 8.59 -13.62
N ALA A 57 6.68 9.25 -14.50
CA ALA A 57 7.49 8.57 -15.50
C ALA A 57 8.74 7.99 -14.81
N ILE A 58 8.65 6.74 -14.37
CA ILE A 58 9.70 6.06 -13.61
C ILE A 58 10.12 4.75 -14.27
N GLU A 59 11.41 4.46 -14.21
CA GLU A 59 11.97 3.19 -14.68
C GLU A 59 11.43 2.03 -13.82
N GLN A 60 11.03 0.93 -14.47
CA GLN A 60 10.41 -0.21 -13.79
C GLN A 60 11.33 -0.82 -12.73
N SER A 61 12.65 -0.84 -12.99
CA SER A 61 13.65 -1.35 -12.06
C SER A 61 13.77 -0.51 -10.78
N LEU A 62 13.72 0.82 -10.93
CA LEU A 62 13.73 1.74 -9.80
C LEU A 62 12.42 1.66 -9.01
N LEU A 63 11.28 1.60 -9.69
CA LEU A 63 9.98 1.45 -9.05
C LEU A 63 9.91 0.16 -8.20
N ALA A 64 10.43 -0.96 -8.71
CA ALA A 64 10.48 -2.22 -7.97
C ALA A 64 11.36 -2.11 -6.71
N THR A 65 12.47 -1.38 -6.79
CA THR A 65 13.38 -1.14 -5.66
C THR A 65 12.70 -0.30 -4.60
N LEU A 66 12.12 0.84 -4.99
CA LEU A 66 11.39 1.74 -4.09
C LEU A 66 10.22 1.04 -3.41
N LEU A 67 9.46 0.22 -4.15
CA LEU A 67 8.34 -0.54 -3.60
C LEU A 67 8.82 -1.48 -2.49
N ARG A 68 9.88 -2.26 -2.74
CA ARG A 68 10.42 -3.19 -1.74
C ARG A 68 10.90 -2.46 -0.49
N GLU A 69 11.71 -1.42 -0.65
CA GLU A 69 12.22 -0.63 0.48
C GLU A 69 11.09 0.02 1.29
N THR A 70 10.05 0.51 0.61
CA THR A 70 8.92 1.16 1.28
C THR A 70 8.09 0.14 2.05
N VAL A 71 7.81 -1.03 1.46
CA VAL A 71 7.05 -2.11 2.13
C VAL A 71 7.81 -2.65 3.34
N ASP A 72 9.12 -2.84 3.22
CA ASP A 72 10.00 -3.30 4.32
C ASP A 72 9.99 -2.36 5.52
N ARG A 73 9.84 -1.05 5.28
CA ARG A 73 9.81 -0.01 6.32
C ARG A 73 8.41 0.38 6.80
N SER A 74 7.36 -0.25 6.25
CA SER A 74 5.97 0.09 6.57
C SER A 74 5.13 -1.15 6.84
N PHE A 75 4.55 -1.76 5.81
CA PHE A 75 3.63 -2.89 5.96
C PHE A 75 4.28 -4.12 6.59
N ASN A 76 5.55 -4.39 6.27
CA ASN A 76 6.33 -5.46 6.92
C ASN A 76 6.73 -5.13 8.36
N CYS A 77 6.35 -3.98 8.90
CA CYS A 77 6.52 -3.63 10.31
C CYS A 77 5.20 -3.71 11.12
N ILE A 78 4.07 -4.05 10.48
CA ILE A 78 2.76 -4.07 11.15
C ILE A 78 2.46 -5.49 11.66
N THR A 79 2.07 -5.59 12.92
CA THR A 79 1.42 -6.78 13.51
C THR A 79 0.13 -6.35 14.18
N VAL A 80 -0.99 -7.01 13.89
CA VAL A 80 -2.28 -6.70 14.51
C VAL A 80 -2.64 -7.72 15.60
N ASP A 81 -2.55 -9.01 15.29
CA ASP A 81 -3.12 -10.08 16.12
C ASP A 81 -2.09 -11.17 16.50
N SER A 82 -0.84 -11.09 16.01
CA SER A 82 0.21 -12.13 16.14
C SER A 82 -0.14 -13.51 15.55
N ASP A 83 -1.40 -13.75 15.23
CA ASP A 83 -1.90 -14.90 14.50
C ASP A 83 -1.39 -14.88 13.06
N THR A 84 -0.85 -16.02 12.65
CA THR A 84 -0.22 -16.21 11.35
C THR A 84 -1.31 -16.55 10.31
N SER A 85 -1.47 -15.69 9.31
CA SER A 85 -2.22 -16.04 8.08
C SER A 85 -1.48 -17.16 7.35
N THR A 86 -2.20 -18.20 6.91
CA THR A 86 -1.68 -19.30 6.08
C THR A 86 -1.29 -18.86 4.68
#